data_AF-A0A7Y9WI07-F1
#
_entry.id   AF-A0A7Y9WI07-F1
#
_cell.length_a   1.000
_cell.length_b   1.000
_cell.length_c   1.000
_cell.angle_alpha   90.00
_cell.angle_beta   90.00
_cell.angle_gamma   90.00
#
_symmetry.space_group_name_H-M   'P 1'
#
loop_
_entity.id
_entity.type
_entity.pdbx_description
1 polymer ?
#
loop_
_entity_poly.entity_id
_entity_poly.type
_entity_poly.pdbx_seq_one_letter_code
_entity_poly.pdbx_strand_id
1 'polypeptide(L)' 'MKAVATCIAQKWADGSQQQVVSQDTMANDQAMDVYVPGQQPPNGAAAVVRPSYSGKGTWVGFRANGGAGSDATGAISGCL' A
#
# COMPACT_ATOMS: atom_id res chain seq x y z
N MET A 1 -9.05 6.10 4.21
CA MET A 1 -7.76 5.40 4.22
C MET A 1 -7.89 3.87 4.16
N LYS A 2 -8.65 3.21 5.05
CA LYS A 2 -8.74 1.74 5.08
C LYS A 2 -9.26 1.13 3.77
N ALA A 3 -10.29 1.73 3.17
CA ALA A 3 -10.81 1.32 1.87
C ALA A 3 -9.75 1.38 0.74
N VAL A 4 -8.91 2.42 0.72
CA VAL A 4 -7.83 2.58 -0.26
C VAL A 4 -6.75 1.51 -0.06
N ALA A 5 -6.35 1.27 1.19
CA ALA A 5 -5.39 0.20 1.52
C ALA A 5 -5.91 -1.18 1.10
N THR A 6 -7.18 -1.49 1.40
CA THR A 6 -7.82 -2.74 0.99
C THR A 6 -7.92 -2.87 -0.53
N CYS A 7 -8.26 -1.79 -1.24
CA CYS A 7 -8.31 -1.77 -2.71
C CYS A 7 -6.94 -2.06 -3.33
N ILE A 8 -5.88 -1.41 -2.84
CA ILE A 8 -4.50 -1.65 -3.30
C ILE A 8 -4.11 -3.11 -3.04
N ALA A 9 -4.38 -3.61 -1.84
CA ALA A 9 -4.05 -4.98 -1.46
C ALA A 9 -4.77 -6.00 -2.36
N GLN A 10 -6.05 -5.80 -2.65
CA GLN A 10 -6.81 -6.64 -3.56
C GLN A 10 -6.26 -6.57 -4.99
N LYS A 11 -6.04 -5.37 -5.53
CA LYS A 11 -5.49 -5.20 -6.89
C LYS A 11 -4.13 -5.89 -7.07
N TRP A 12 -3.26 -5.80 -6.07
CA TRP A 12 -1.98 -6.47 -6.11
C TRP A 12 -2.11 -7.98 -5.93
N ALA A 13 -2.97 -8.44 -5.03
CA ALA A 13 -3.24 -9.87 -4.86
C ALA A 13 -3.80 -10.48 -6.15
N ASP A 14 -4.76 -9.80 -6.79
CA ASP A 14 -5.38 -10.23 -8.04
C ASP A 14 -4.41 -10.18 -9.22
N GLY A 15 -3.62 -9.10 -9.33
CA GLY A 15 -2.69 -8.90 -10.44
C GLY A 15 -1.44 -9.78 -10.39
N SER A 16 -0.97 -10.12 -9.18
CA SER A 16 0.21 -10.98 -8.98
C SER A 16 -0.13 -12.44 -8.67
N GLN A 17 -1.38 -12.73 -8.29
CA GLN A 17 -1.81 -14.00 -7.70
C GLN A 17 -0.97 -14.44 -6.49
N GLN A 18 -0.40 -13.49 -5.76
CA GLN A 18 0.45 -13.72 -4.60
C GLN A 18 -0.14 -13.07 -3.35
N GLN A 19 0.21 -13.62 -2.19
CA GLN A 19 -0.23 -13.08 -0.92
C GLN A 19 0.36 -11.69 -0.68
N VAL A 20 -0.52 -10.73 -0.43
CA VAL A 20 -0.16 -9.35 -0.06
C VAL A 20 -0.18 -9.24 1.45
N VAL A 21 0.86 -8.64 2.01
CA VAL A 21 0.97 -8.42 3.45
C VAL A 21 0.67 -6.95 3.75
N SER A 22 -0.31 -6.68 4.59
CA SER A 22 -0.54 -5.33 5.12
C SER A 22 -0.11 -5.26 6.58
N GLN A 23 0.66 -4.22 6.93
CA GLN A 23 1.08 -3.94 8.29
C GLN A 23 0.59 -2.56 8.71
N ASP A 24 0.07 -2.43 9.92
CA ASP A 24 -0.19 -1.15 10.54
C ASP A 24 1.13 -0.54 11.04
N THR A 25 1.58 0.52 10.38
CA THR A 25 2.88 1.17 10.61
C THR A 25 2.85 2.12 11.80
N MET A 26 1.67 2.61 12.19
CA MET A 26 1.52 3.54 13.31
C MET A 26 0.47 3.05 14.30
N ALA A 27 0.78 3.15 15.59
CA ALA A 27 -0.21 3.05 16.65
C ALA A 27 -1.31 4.11 16.41
N ASN A 28 -2.58 3.72 16.60
CA ASN A 28 -3.81 4.47 16.25
C ASN A 28 -4.30 4.40 14.78
N ASP A 29 -3.98 3.34 14.02
CA ASP A 29 -4.39 3.17 12.60
C ASP A 29 -3.92 4.34 11.69
N GLN A 30 -2.92 5.13 12.10
CA GLN A 30 -2.58 6.37 11.41
C GLN A 30 -1.79 6.16 10.11
N ALA A 31 -1.27 4.96 9.88
CA ALA A 31 -0.64 4.57 8.63
C ALA A 31 -0.70 3.05 8.47
N MET A 32 -1.03 2.59 7.27
CA MET A 32 -0.98 1.20 6.83
C MET A 32 0.04 1.07 5.70
N ASP A 33 1.02 0.20 5.86
CA ASP A 33 1.92 -0.23 4.80
C ASP A 33 1.37 -1.51 4.17
N VAL A 34 0.93 -1.41 2.92
CA VAL A 34 0.59 -2.58 2.10
C VAL A 34 1.86 -2.97 1.34
N TYR A 35 2.45 -4.12 1.62
CA TYR A 35 3.64 -4.60 0.94
C TYR A 35 3.29 -5.24 -0.39
N VAL A 36 4.11 -4.99 -1.41
CA VAL A 36 3.96 -5.63 -2.71
C VAL A 36 4.07 -7.16 -2.52
N PRO A 37 3.27 -7.96 -3.24
CA PRO A 37 3.36 -9.40 -3.20
C PRO A 37 4.79 -9.91 -3.39
N GLY A 38 5.20 -10.87 -2.54
CA GLY A 38 6.56 -11.40 -2.50
C GLY A 38 7.59 -10.53 -1.76
N GLN A 39 7.23 -9.31 -1.35
CA GLN A 39 8.05 -8.48 -0.46
C GLN A 39 7.67 -8.73 0.99
N GLN A 40 8.68 -8.67 1.88
CA GLN A 40 8.47 -8.92 3.30
C GLN A 40 8.81 -7.66 4.13
N PRO A 41 8.01 -7.32 5.15
CA PRO A 41 8.36 -6.29 6.11
C PRO A 41 9.68 -6.61 6.84
N PRO A 42 10.43 -5.61 7.34
CA PRO A 42 10.20 -4.17 7.23
C PRO A 42 10.84 -3.53 5.97
N ASN A 43 11.73 -4.26 5.30
CA ASN A 43 12.52 -3.79 4.17
C ASN A 43 11.98 -4.39 2.87
N GLY A 44 10.98 -3.73 2.29
CA GLY A 44 10.30 -4.20 1.08
C GLY A 44 9.58 -3.07 0.38
N ALA A 45 9.19 -3.31 -0.88
CA ALA A 45 8.36 -2.34 -1.59
C ALA A 45 6.96 -2.33 -0.96
N ALA A 46 6.43 -1.15 -0.65
CA ALA A 46 5.14 -1.03 0.03
C ALA A 46 4.43 0.29 -0.31
N ALA A 47 3.10 0.25 -0.40
CA ALA A 47 2.24 1.42 -0.43
C ALA A 47 1.91 1.84 1.00
N VAL A 48 2.40 3.01 1.39
CA VAL A 48 2.11 3.69 2.64
C VAL A 48 0.81 4.46 2.49
N VAL A 49 -0.27 3.97 3.09
CA VAL A 49 -1.60 4.59 3.08
C VAL A 49 -1.87 5.24 4.43
N ARG A 50 -2.12 6.54 4.45
CA ARG A 50 -2.35 7.29 5.69
C ARG A 50 -3.40 8.38 5.48
N PRO A 51 -4.09 8.85 6.52
CA PRO A 51 -5.01 9.96 6.38
C PRO A 51 -4.23 11.24 6.08
N SER A 52 -4.81 12.13 5.27
CA SER A 52 -4.22 13.44 5.03
C SER A 52 -4.14 14.22 6.35
N TYR A 53 -3.01 14.88 6.61
CA TYR A 53 -2.83 15.74 7.78
C TYR A 53 -3.84 16.90 7.84
N SER A 54 -4.42 17.30 6.71
CA SER A 54 -5.46 18.34 6.64
C SER A 54 -6.88 17.82 6.92
N GLY A 55 -7.05 16.52 7.21
CA GLY A 55 -8.34 15.91 7.53
C GLY A 55 -9.26 15.62 6.34
N LYS A 56 -8.92 16.08 5.13
CA LYS A 56 -9.63 15.74 3.89
C LYS A 56 -8.77 14.87 2.99
N GLY A 57 -9.24 13.66 2.73
CA GLY A 57 -8.62 12.71 1.80
C GLY A 57 -7.68 11.69 2.45
N THR A 58 -7.20 10.77 1.61
CA THR A 58 -6.19 9.76 1.97
C THR A 58 -4.92 10.10 1.21
N TRP A 59 -3.79 10.16 1.92
CA TRP A 59 -2.48 10.26 1.30
C TRP A 59 -1.93 8.86 1.08
N VAL A 60 -1.44 8.58 -0.13
CA VAL A 60 -0.76 7.34 -0.44
C VAL A 60 0.61 7.67 -1.00
N GLY A 61 1.64 7.06 -0.41
CA GLY A 61 3.01 7.11 -0.90
C GLY A 61 3.50 5.73 -1.23
N PHE A 62 4.18 5.55 -2.36
CA PHE A 62 4.77 4.26 -2.71
C PHE A 62 6.26 4.24 -2.37
N ARG A 63 6.66 3.30 -1.53
CA ARG A 63 8.06 2.99 -1.25
C ARG A 63 8.52 1.90 -2.21
N ALA A 64 9.30 2.28 -3.22
CA ALA A 64 9.93 1.31 -4.12
C ALA A 64 11.14 0.65 -3.44
N ASN A 65 11.23 -0.68 -3.48
CA ASN A 65 12.43 -1.43 -3.11
C ASN A 65 12.59 -2.57 -4.12
N GLY A 66 13.69 -2.59 -4.89
CA GLY A 66 14.06 -3.72 -5.75
C GLY A 66 13.04 -4.17 -6.81
N GLY A 67 12.60 -3.29 -7.71
CA GLY A 67 11.98 -3.69 -8.99
C GLY A 67 10.44 -3.68 -9.07
N ALA A 68 9.72 -3.52 -7.97
CA ALA A 68 8.26 -3.58 -7.94
C ALA A 68 7.51 -2.30 -8.38
N GLY A 69 8.18 -1.31 -8.98
CA GLY A 69 7.72 0.08 -8.97
C GLY A 69 6.54 0.44 -9.88
N SER A 70 6.51 -0.08 -11.10
CA SER A 70 5.60 0.45 -12.14
C SER A 70 4.17 -0.09 -11.99
N ASP A 71 4.02 -1.41 -11.89
CA ASP A 71 2.70 -2.07 -11.75
C ASP A 71 2.05 -1.76 -10.41
N ALA A 72 2.87 -1.63 -9.36
CA ALA A 72 2.39 -1.32 -8.03
C ALA A 72 1.77 0.08 -7.95
N THR A 73 2.43 1.08 -8.55
CA THR A 73 1.95 2.47 -8.54
C THR A 73 0.68 2.66 -9.36
N GLY A 74 0.51 1.91 -10.46
CA GLY A 74 -0.72 1.94 -11.26
C GLY A 74 -1.98 1.51 -10.48
N ALA A 75 -1.86 0.46 -9.67
CA ALA A 75 -2.96 0.00 -8.82
C ALA A 75 -3.33 1.03 -7.73
N ILE A 76 -2.34 1.74 -7.18
CA ILE A 76 -2.56 2.82 -6.21
C ILE A 76 -3.40 3.93 -6.82
N SER A 77 -3.02 4.42 -8.00
CA SER A 77 -3.75 5.47 -8.71
C SER A 77 -5.17 5.06 -9.08
N GLY A 78 -5.44 3.76 -9.30
CA GLY A 78 -6.79 3.25 -9.54
C GLY A 78 -7.68 3.15 -8.30
N CYS A 79 -7.10 3.31 -7.10
CA CYS A 79 -7.78 3.20 -5.81
C CYS A 79 -7.89 4.54 -5.04
N LEU A 80 -7.29 5.61 -5.58
CA LEU A 80 -7.36 6.99 -5.07
C LEU A 80 -8.53 7.75 -5.69
#